data_AF-A0A0M9WLV5-F1
#
_entry.id   AF-A0A0M9WLV5-F1
#
_cell.length_a   1.000
_cell.length_b   1.000
_cell.length_c   1.000
_cell.angle_alpha   90.00
_cell.angle_beta   90.00
_cell.angle_gamma   90.00
#
_symmetry.space_group_name_H-M   'P 1'
#
loop_
_entity.id
_entity.type
_entity.pdbx_description
1 polymer ?
#
loop_
_entity_poly.entity_id
_entity_poly.type
_entity_poly.pdbx_seq_one_letter_code
_entity_poly.pdbx_strand_id
1 'polypeptide(L)'
;MGIKSRGFKAARNAAVSGAAVLGLVLGATGSAQAAVDDQNRIVSTDGYEVVVTQEDTFIQGVPALGGSPFNREFFHNGRGTANLVGADAADAEGTTFQFGYQFAWAGSIDGAIGVTYSTPGLELELSAADGPTATVTDILPQAYAELELTPAPGIEELVVAEGEFDGDFKSVQFSNVHGTASGVIGAVQVRPFVRAITANGDNVTTYGKPWTV
;
A
#
# COMPACT_ATOMS: atom_id res chain seq x y z
N MET A 1 -62.64 83.08 -2.15
CA MET A 1 -63.00 81.65 -2.19
C MET A 1 -62.41 80.99 -0.95
N GLY A 2 -63.27 80.65 0.01
CA GLY A 2 -62.86 80.10 1.29
C GLY A 2 -63.31 78.66 1.49
N ILE A 3 -62.62 78.04 2.45
CA ILE A 3 -62.95 76.85 3.25
C ILE A 3 -62.72 75.46 2.61
N LYS A 4 -61.76 74.72 3.22
CA LYS A 4 -61.83 73.38 3.85
C LYS A 4 -60.60 72.56 3.48
N SER A 5 -59.97 71.73 4.32
CA SER A 5 -60.00 71.47 5.77
C SER A 5 -59.07 70.27 6.02
N ARG A 6 -58.36 70.25 7.17
CA ARG A 6 -57.95 69.05 7.97
C ARG A 6 -56.93 68.08 7.32
N GLY A 7 -55.96 67.51 8.02
CA GLY A 7 -55.66 67.44 9.45
C GLY A 7 -54.36 66.66 9.69
N PHE A 8 -53.84 66.79 10.90
CA PHE A 8 -52.62 66.19 11.45
C PHE A 8 -52.45 64.68 11.22
N LYS A 9 -51.19 64.23 11.13
CA LYS A 9 -50.67 63.15 12.01
C LYS A 9 -49.14 63.11 12.06
N ALA A 10 -48.66 62.95 13.29
CA ALA A 10 -47.28 62.84 13.71
C ALA A 10 -46.50 61.70 13.04
N ALA A 11 -45.28 61.98 12.60
CA ALA A 11 -44.30 60.95 12.29
C ALA A 11 -43.54 60.59 13.57
N ARG A 12 -43.71 59.34 14.00
CA ARG A 12 -43.02 58.73 15.14
C ARG A 12 -41.54 58.48 14.80
N ASN A 13 -40.68 58.84 15.75
CA ASN A 13 -39.30 58.39 15.84
C ASN A 13 -39.20 56.86 15.84
N ALA A 14 -38.24 56.33 15.08
CA ALA A 14 -37.57 55.07 15.38
C ALA A 14 -36.11 55.21 14.95
N ALA A 15 -35.23 55.37 15.95
CA ALA A 15 -33.80 55.20 15.78
C ALA A 15 -33.49 53.70 15.80
N VAL A 16 -32.74 53.21 14.81
CA VAL A 16 -32.06 51.92 14.90
C VAL A 16 -30.62 52.13 14.45
N SER A 17 -29.73 52.12 15.43
CA SER A 17 -28.29 52.03 15.27
C SER A 17 -27.93 50.59 14.94
N GLY A 18 -27.44 50.32 13.73
CA GLY A 18 -26.89 49.02 13.35
C GLY A 18 -25.41 49.15 13.03
N ALA A 19 -24.54 48.68 13.93
CA ALA A 19 -23.12 48.54 13.66
C ALA A 19 -22.92 47.46 12.58
N ALA A 20 -22.41 47.84 11.41
CA ALA A 20 -21.96 46.88 10.42
C ALA A 20 -20.61 46.31 10.87
N VAL A 21 -20.64 45.12 11.47
CA VAL A 21 -19.45 44.29 11.64
C VAL A 21 -19.07 43.78 10.25
N LEU A 22 -17.96 44.30 9.69
CA LEU A 22 -17.29 43.65 8.56
C LEU A 22 -16.68 42.34 9.06
N GLY A 23 -17.47 41.26 8.96
CA GLY A 23 -17.06 39.89 9.21
C GLY A 23 -16.36 39.30 7.98
N LEU A 24 -15.06 39.13 8.12
CA LEU A 24 -14.15 38.18 7.46
C LEU A 24 -14.84 36.94 6.83
N VAL A 25 -14.53 36.63 5.57
CA VAL A 25 -13.86 35.39 5.10
C VAL A 25 -13.61 35.56 3.59
N LEU A 26 -12.43 36.06 3.23
CA LEU A 26 -11.85 35.82 1.91
C LEU A 26 -10.62 34.94 2.11
N GLY A 27 -10.64 33.72 1.56
CA GLY A 27 -9.40 33.06 1.11
C GLY A 27 -8.93 31.81 1.83
N ALA A 28 -9.74 31.12 2.64
CA ALA A 28 -9.35 29.79 3.15
C ALA A 28 -10.00 28.65 2.35
N THR A 29 -9.96 28.70 1.02
CA THR A 29 -10.02 27.49 0.20
C THR A 29 -8.59 27.11 -0.17
N GLY A 30 -7.79 26.80 0.86
CA GLY A 30 -6.65 25.92 0.64
C GLY A 30 -7.23 24.54 0.41
N SER A 31 -7.58 24.20 -0.84
CA SER A 31 -7.68 22.80 -1.21
C SER A 31 -6.33 22.20 -0.90
N ALA A 32 -6.22 21.43 0.17
CA ALA A 32 -5.09 20.56 0.37
C ALA A 32 -5.13 19.56 -0.80
N GLN A 33 -4.46 19.89 -1.90
CA GLN A 33 -4.16 18.88 -2.90
C GLN A 33 -3.22 17.90 -2.23
N ALA A 34 -3.70 16.67 -2.04
CA ALA A 34 -2.81 15.54 -1.79
C ALA A 34 -1.72 15.55 -2.88
N ALA A 35 -0.50 15.21 -2.49
CA ALA A 35 0.57 15.12 -3.47
C ALA A 35 0.25 13.91 -4.37
N VAL A 36 0.02 14.18 -5.66
CA VAL A 36 -0.09 13.13 -6.67
C VAL A 36 1.31 12.52 -6.85
N ASP A 37 1.43 11.23 -6.56
CA ASP A 37 2.69 10.50 -6.71
C ASP A 37 2.89 9.99 -8.13
N ASP A 38 1.82 9.44 -8.72
CA ASP A 38 1.83 8.85 -10.06
C ASP A 38 0.42 8.89 -10.66
N GLN A 39 0.33 8.99 -11.99
CA GLN A 39 -0.93 9.03 -12.71
C GLN A 39 -0.77 8.42 -14.10
N ASN A 40 -1.79 7.68 -14.53
CA ASN A 40 -1.92 7.21 -15.91
C ASN A 40 -3.35 7.43 -16.41
N ARG A 41 -3.51 7.51 -17.73
CA ARG A 41 -4.80 7.74 -18.36
C ARG A 41 -4.91 7.01 -19.69
N ILE A 42 -6.13 6.66 -20.06
CA ILE A 42 -6.48 6.19 -21.40
C ILE A 42 -7.78 6.86 -21.85
N VAL A 43 -7.96 7.00 -23.16
CA VAL A 43 -9.28 7.32 -23.72
C VAL A 43 -9.99 5.99 -23.95
N SER A 44 -11.12 5.78 -23.28
CA SER A 44 -11.94 4.57 -23.41
C SER A 44 -12.57 4.51 -24.80
N THR A 45 -12.91 3.30 -25.23
CA THR A 45 -13.69 3.06 -26.46
C THR A 45 -15.05 3.77 -26.42
N ASP A 46 -15.60 4.01 -25.23
CA ASP A 46 -16.87 4.74 -25.02
C ASP A 46 -16.72 6.28 -25.09
N GLY A 47 -15.51 6.79 -25.31
CA GLY A 47 -15.25 8.20 -25.58
C GLY A 47 -14.96 9.08 -24.36
N TYR A 48 -15.07 8.55 -23.14
CA TYR A 48 -14.57 9.21 -21.92
C TYR A 48 -13.12 8.83 -21.60
N GLU A 49 -12.38 9.71 -20.93
CA GLU A 49 -11.02 9.45 -20.44
C GLU A 49 -11.08 8.77 -19.08
N VAL A 50 -10.38 7.65 -18.91
CA VAL A 50 -10.22 6.99 -17.60
C VAL A 50 -8.87 7.38 -17.04
N VAL A 51 -8.87 8.04 -15.89
CA VAL A 51 -7.68 8.49 -15.18
C VAL A 51 -7.55 7.71 -13.88
N VAL A 52 -6.40 7.07 -13.66
CA VAL A 52 -6.06 6.45 -12.39
C VAL A 52 -4.88 7.18 -11.76
N THR A 53 -4.99 7.43 -10.46
CA THR A 53 -4.01 8.24 -9.72
C THR A 53 -3.64 7.56 -8.41
N GLN A 54 -2.36 7.62 -8.06
CA GLN A 54 -1.83 7.30 -6.75
C GLN A 54 -1.42 8.59 -6.02
N GLU A 55 -1.80 8.68 -4.76
CA GLU A 55 -1.61 9.88 -3.94
C GLU A 55 -1.19 9.49 -2.52
N ASP A 56 -0.43 10.37 -1.87
CA ASP A 56 0.00 10.25 -0.47
C ASP A 56 0.64 8.87 -0.13
N THR A 57 1.32 8.25 -1.09
CA THR A 57 1.92 6.92 -0.96
C THR A 57 3.12 6.98 -0.03
N PHE A 58 3.03 6.28 1.09
CA PHE A 58 4.09 6.16 2.06
C PHE A 58 4.21 4.71 2.55
N ILE A 59 5.33 4.07 2.23
CA ILE A 59 5.67 2.73 2.70
C ILE A 59 6.84 2.86 3.69
N GLN A 60 6.60 2.41 4.92
CA GLN A 60 7.59 2.41 5.98
C GLN A 60 8.00 0.98 6.31
N GLY A 61 9.23 0.62 5.96
CA GLY A 61 9.87 -0.59 6.49
C GLY A 61 10.12 -0.46 7.99
N VAL A 62 9.84 -1.53 8.73
CA VAL A 62 10.08 -1.63 10.18
C VAL A 62 10.91 -2.88 10.48
N PRO A 63 11.67 -2.90 11.59
CA PRO A 63 12.26 -4.14 12.06
C PRO A 63 11.19 -5.21 12.23
N ALA A 64 11.45 -6.43 11.74
CA ALA A 64 10.52 -7.53 11.84
C ALA A 64 10.20 -7.82 13.32
N LEU A 65 8.92 -7.90 13.67
CA LEU A 65 8.46 -8.10 15.04
C LEU A 65 9.00 -9.41 15.63
N GLY A 66 9.15 -10.44 14.80
CA GLY A 66 9.75 -11.72 15.18
C GLY A 66 11.27 -11.73 15.32
N GLY A 67 11.97 -10.63 15.01
CA GLY A 67 13.42 -10.50 15.11
C GLY A 67 14.23 -11.32 14.09
N SER A 68 13.58 -12.02 13.16
CA SER A 68 14.25 -12.80 12.12
C SER A 68 14.96 -11.89 11.12
N PRO A 69 16.25 -12.13 10.81
CA PRO A 69 16.97 -11.39 9.76
C PRO A 69 16.44 -11.70 8.34
N PHE A 70 15.61 -12.73 8.20
CA PHE A 70 14.99 -13.14 6.93
C PHE A 70 13.56 -12.62 6.76
N ASN A 71 13.04 -11.85 7.71
CA ASN A 71 11.72 -11.26 7.61
C ASN A 71 11.81 -9.78 7.27
N ARG A 72 10.90 -9.32 6.42
CA ARG A 72 10.68 -7.90 6.10
C ARG A 72 9.26 -7.55 6.47
N GLU A 73 9.07 -6.44 7.16
CA GLU A 73 7.77 -5.94 7.58
C GLU A 73 7.66 -4.46 7.20
N PHE A 74 6.47 -4.04 6.77
CA PHE A 74 6.20 -2.66 6.42
C PHE A 74 4.77 -2.24 6.72
N PHE A 75 4.56 -0.93 6.85
CA PHE A 75 3.25 -0.30 6.89
C PHE A 75 3.07 0.61 5.67
N HIS A 76 1.90 0.55 5.06
CA HIS A 76 1.54 1.39 3.91
C HIS A 76 0.38 2.33 4.24
N ASN A 77 0.56 3.59 3.87
CA ASN A 77 -0.48 4.62 3.78
C ASN A 77 -0.53 5.11 2.34
N GLY A 78 -1.72 5.39 1.84
CA GLY A 78 -1.85 5.93 0.49
C GLY A 78 -3.30 5.97 0.04
N ARG A 79 -3.55 6.64 -1.07
CA ARG A 79 -4.85 6.75 -1.71
C ARG A 79 -4.73 6.43 -3.18
N GLY A 80 -5.67 5.64 -3.68
CA GLY A 80 -5.88 5.43 -5.10
C GLY A 80 -7.20 6.04 -5.53
N THR A 81 -7.22 6.62 -6.72
CA THR A 81 -8.44 7.14 -7.34
C THR A 81 -8.58 6.63 -8.77
N ALA A 82 -9.82 6.47 -9.21
CA ALA A 82 -10.21 6.37 -10.60
C ALA A 82 -11.22 7.47 -10.89
N ASN A 83 -10.96 8.26 -11.94
CA ASN A 83 -11.79 9.37 -12.36
C ASN A 83 -12.06 9.24 -13.86
N LEU A 84 -13.31 9.15 -14.25
CA LEU A 84 -13.75 9.10 -15.63
C LEU A 84 -14.14 10.53 -16.04
N VAL A 85 -13.61 11.01 -17.15
CA VAL A 85 -13.79 12.40 -17.60
C VAL A 85 -14.37 12.42 -19.00
N GLY A 86 -15.59 12.91 -19.15
CA GLY A 86 -16.30 12.96 -20.43
C GLY A 86 -17.77 13.28 -20.25
N ALA A 87 -18.47 13.54 -21.37
CA ALA A 87 -19.89 13.88 -21.33
C ALA A 87 -20.75 12.75 -20.73
N ASP A 88 -20.37 11.49 -20.98
CA ASP A 88 -21.12 10.30 -20.57
C ASP A 88 -20.44 9.56 -19.39
N ALA A 89 -19.41 10.16 -18.77
CA ALA A 89 -18.65 9.52 -17.69
C ALA A 89 -19.50 9.26 -16.43
N ALA A 90 -20.47 10.13 -16.15
CA ALA A 90 -21.35 10.00 -14.99
C ALA A 90 -22.36 8.85 -15.11
N ASP A 91 -22.60 8.37 -16.34
CA ASP A 91 -23.49 7.26 -16.64
C ASP A 91 -22.71 5.94 -16.85
N ALA A 92 -21.39 5.94 -16.64
CA ALA A 92 -20.57 4.74 -16.74
C ALA A 92 -20.94 3.75 -15.63
N GLU A 93 -21.12 2.49 -15.98
CA GLU A 93 -21.46 1.41 -15.05
C GLU A 93 -20.42 0.30 -15.13
N GLY A 94 -20.28 -0.48 -14.06
CA GLY A 94 -19.48 -1.71 -14.07
C GLY A 94 -17.98 -1.52 -14.21
N THR A 95 -17.42 -0.37 -13.81
CA THR A 95 -15.96 -0.17 -13.80
C THR A 95 -15.36 -0.84 -12.57
N THR A 96 -14.39 -1.73 -12.78
CA THR A 96 -13.65 -2.38 -11.68
C THR A 96 -12.43 -1.55 -11.29
N PHE A 97 -12.38 -1.15 -10.02
CA PHE A 97 -11.21 -0.52 -9.40
C PHE A 97 -10.37 -1.56 -8.67
N GLN A 98 -9.04 -1.51 -8.84
CA GLN A 98 -8.08 -2.33 -8.12
C GLN A 98 -6.95 -1.47 -7.53
N PHE A 99 -6.61 -1.73 -6.26
CA PHE A 99 -5.39 -1.26 -5.63
C PHE A 99 -4.56 -2.47 -5.20
N GLY A 100 -3.29 -2.50 -5.55
CA GLY A 100 -2.42 -3.62 -5.23
C GLY A 100 -0.95 -3.27 -5.12
N TYR A 101 -0.13 -4.31 -5.03
CA TYR A 101 1.32 -4.23 -5.00
C TYR A 101 1.94 -5.24 -5.97
N GLN A 102 3.09 -4.88 -6.51
CA GLN A 102 4.06 -5.81 -7.05
C GLN A 102 5.19 -6.01 -6.04
N PHE A 103 5.59 -7.26 -5.83
CA PHE A 103 6.68 -7.67 -4.97
C PHE A 103 7.78 -8.33 -5.76
N ALA A 104 9.03 -8.00 -5.45
CA ALA A 104 10.20 -8.67 -6.00
C ALA A 104 11.28 -8.83 -4.93
N TRP A 105 11.93 -9.98 -4.92
CA TRP A 105 13.03 -10.30 -4.01
C TRP A 105 14.05 -11.20 -4.70
N ALA A 106 15.23 -11.42 -4.09
CA ALA A 106 16.32 -12.16 -4.73
C ALA A 106 16.16 -13.68 -4.60
N GLY A 107 15.69 -14.14 -3.45
CA GLY A 107 15.50 -15.55 -3.16
C GLY A 107 14.96 -15.74 -1.75
N SER A 108 14.62 -16.98 -1.43
CA SER A 108 14.12 -17.37 -0.13
C SER A 108 15.03 -18.42 0.50
N ILE A 109 14.98 -18.50 1.82
CA ILE A 109 15.71 -19.45 2.62
C ILE A 109 14.73 -20.22 3.49
N ASP A 110 14.88 -21.54 3.50
CA ASP A 110 14.25 -22.44 4.47
C ASP A 110 15.35 -23.19 5.22
N GLY A 111 15.13 -23.57 6.48
CA GLY A 111 16.23 -24.08 7.32
C GLY A 111 15.83 -24.97 8.49
N ALA A 112 16.72 -25.92 8.81
CA ALA A 112 16.65 -26.78 9.97
C ALA A 112 17.99 -26.78 10.73
N ILE A 113 17.94 -26.74 12.07
CA ILE A 113 19.11 -26.84 12.94
C ILE A 113 19.09 -28.21 13.62
N GLY A 114 20.15 -28.99 13.43
CA GLY A 114 20.34 -30.30 14.04
C GLY A 114 21.52 -30.31 15.01
N VAL A 115 21.31 -30.84 16.21
CA VAL A 115 22.39 -31.14 17.15
C VAL A 115 22.44 -32.65 17.32
N THR A 116 23.56 -33.26 16.92
CA THR A 116 23.81 -34.68 17.11
C THR A 116 24.80 -34.86 18.25
N TYR A 117 24.33 -35.54 19.30
CA TYR A 117 25.20 -36.00 20.38
C TYR A 117 25.38 -37.51 20.23
N SER A 118 26.57 -37.91 19.79
CA SER A 118 26.99 -39.31 19.79
C SER A 118 27.74 -39.61 21.10
N THR A 119 27.43 -40.72 21.74
CA THR A 119 28.22 -41.22 22.87
C THR A 119 29.54 -41.79 22.35
N PRO A 120 30.67 -41.62 23.06
CA PRO A 120 31.96 -42.14 22.60
C PRO A 120 31.90 -43.63 22.25
N GLY A 121 32.31 -43.97 21.04
CA GLY A 121 32.46 -45.34 20.56
C GLY A 121 33.88 -45.85 20.80
N LEU A 122 34.03 -47.15 21.05
CA LEU A 122 35.34 -47.81 21.07
C LEU A 122 35.40 -48.75 19.87
N GLU A 123 36.25 -48.43 18.90
CA GLU A 123 36.49 -49.24 17.72
C GLU A 123 37.80 -49.99 17.88
N LEU A 124 37.81 -51.28 17.56
CA LEU A 124 38.96 -52.16 17.78
C LEU A 124 39.35 -52.81 16.46
N GLU A 125 40.47 -52.36 15.91
CA GLU A 125 41.00 -52.85 14.65
C GLU A 125 42.13 -53.86 14.94
N LEU A 126 42.05 -55.04 14.31
CA LEU A 126 43.04 -56.10 14.48
C LEU A 126 43.80 -56.28 13.16
N SER A 127 45.03 -55.78 13.10
CA SER A 127 45.90 -55.97 11.94
C SER A 127 46.94 -57.06 12.22
N ALA A 128 47.20 -57.92 11.23
CA ALA A 128 48.16 -59.02 11.36
C ALA A 128 49.62 -58.55 11.41
N ALA A 129 49.88 -57.29 11.07
CA ALA A 129 51.21 -56.69 11.04
C ALA A 129 51.53 -55.84 12.30
N ASP A 130 50.54 -55.17 12.89
CA ASP A 130 50.74 -54.18 13.96
C ASP A 130 50.08 -54.55 15.31
N GLY A 131 49.28 -55.63 15.37
CA GLY A 131 48.57 -56.05 16.57
C GLY A 131 47.22 -55.33 16.77
N PRO A 132 46.57 -55.49 17.95
CA PRO A 132 45.28 -54.84 18.23
C PRO A 132 45.45 -53.35 18.55
N THR A 133 44.76 -52.51 17.79
CA THR A 133 44.64 -51.06 18.02
C THR A 133 43.21 -50.70 18.43
N ALA A 134 43.07 -49.92 19.52
CA ALA A 134 41.79 -49.44 20.01
C ALA A 134 41.72 -47.91 19.84
N THR A 135 40.70 -47.45 19.12
CA THR A 135 40.46 -46.04 18.79
C THR A 135 39.14 -45.59 19.38
N VAL A 136 39.14 -44.44 20.05
CA VAL A 136 37.92 -43.82 20.58
C VAL A 136 37.39 -42.83 19.54
N THR A 137 36.16 -43.04 19.07
CA THR A 137 35.49 -42.17 18.09
C THR A 137 34.38 -41.35 18.75
N ASP A 138 33.90 -40.32 18.06
CA ASP A 138 32.69 -39.57 18.44
C ASP A 138 32.73 -38.94 19.84
N ILE A 139 33.89 -38.38 20.18
CA ILE A 139 34.19 -37.83 21.50
C ILE A 139 33.62 -36.43 21.74
N LEU A 140 33.11 -35.76 20.69
CA LEU A 140 32.62 -34.39 20.77
C LEU A 140 31.22 -34.25 20.13
N PRO A 141 30.30 -33.48 20.76
CA PRO A 141 29.03 -33.11 20.15
C PRO A 141 29.24 -32.43 18.80
N GLN A 142 28.44 -32.82 17.81
CA GLN A 142 28.43 -32.20 16.49
C GLN A 142 27.12 -31.44 16.30
N ALA A 143 27.19 -30.20 15.84
CA ALA A 143 26.03 -29.41 15.44
C ALA A 143 26.15 -29.09 13.96
N TYR A 144 25.07 -29.24 13.22
CA TYR A 144 24.98 -28.87 11.82
C TYR A 144 23.73 -28.02 11.58
N ALA A 145 23.82 -27.13 10.60
CA ALA A 145 22.70 -26.35 10.12
C ALA A 145 22.60 -26.57 8.62
N GLU A 146 21.40 -26.85 8.14
CA GLU A 146 21.11 -26.95 6.72
C GLU A 146 20.19 -25.79 6.33
N LEU A 147 20.53 -25.15 5.22
CA LEU A 147 19.82 -24.00 4.67
C LEU A 147 19.59 -24.26 3.18
N GLU A 148 18.33 -24.29 2.77
CA GLU A 148 17.95 -24.42 1.37
C GLU A 148 17.68 -23.02 0.80
N LEU A 149 18.40 -22.66 -0.26
CA LEU A 149 18.21 -21.40 -0.97
C LEU A 149 17.37 -21.63 -2.23
N THR A 150 16.21 -21.01 -2.28
CA THR A 150 15.32 -21.07 -3.45
C THR A 150 15.29 -19.72 -4.17
N PRO A 151 15.62 -19.63 -5.47
CA PRO A 151 15.49 -18.40 -6.24
C PRO A 151 14.06 -17.84 -6.22
N ALA A 152 13.91 -16.53 -6.27
CA ALA A 152 12.58 -15.91 -6.32
C ALA A 152 11.88 -16.20 -7.67
N PRO A 153 10.54 -16.29 -7.70
CA PRO A 153 9.78 -16.58 -8.92
C PRO A 153 9.76 -15.41 -9.92
N GLY A 154 10.24 -14.21 -9.53
CA GLY A 154 10.23 -13.00 -10.34
C GLY A 154 9.48 -11.88 -9.65
N ILE A 155 8.56 -11.24 -10.38
CA ILE A 155 7.66 -10.21 -9.85
C ILE A 155 6.30 -10.84 -9.59
N GLU A 156 5.83 -10.76 -8.36
CA GLU A 156 4.49 -11.22 -7.96
C GLU A 156 3.55 -10.03 -7.80
N GLU A 157 2.31 -10.15 -8.26
CA GLU A 157 1.28 -9.12 -8.12
C GLU A 157 0.19 -9.55 -7.13
N LEU A 158 -0.19 -8.66 -6.22
CA LEU A 158 -1.26 -8.87 -5.25
C LEU A 158 -2.23 -7.70 -5.26
N VAL A 159 -3.50 -7.97 -5.56
CA VAL A 159 -4.60 -7.02 -5.39
C VAL A 159 -5.08 -7.08 -3.95
N VAL A 160 -5.12 -5.94 -3.26
CA VAL A 160 -5.53 -5.85 -1.85
C VAL A 160 -6.88 -5.20 -1.64
N ALA A 161 -7.31 -4.39 -2.60
CA ALA A 161 -8.69 -3.92 -2.67
C ALA A 161 -9.17 -4.00 -4.11
N GLU A 162 -10.35 -4.57 -4.27
CA GLU A 162 -11.06 -4.67 -5.53
C GLU A 162 -12.51 -4.28 -5.30
N GLY A 163 -13.09 -3.54 -6.22
CA GLY A 163 -14.51 -3.24 -6.17
C GLY A 163 -15.00 -2.61 -7.46
N GLU A 164 -16.17 -3.07 -7.89
CA GLU A 164 -16.92 -2.43 -8.95
C GLU A 164 -17.52 -1.11 -8.47
N PHE A 165 -17.64 -0.14 -9.37
CA PHE A 165 -18.33 1.11 -9.14
C PHE A 165 -19.00 1.63 -10.40
N ASP A 166 -20.08 2.37 -10.18
CA ASP A 166 -20.80 3.13 -11.18
C ASP A 166 -20.54 4.63 -10.96
N GLY A 167 -20.73 5.42 -12.01
CA GLY A 167 -20.45 6.84 -12.06
C GLY A 167 -19.00 7.17 -12.41
N ASP A 168 -18.66 8.44 -12.26
CA ASP A 168 -17.42 9.02 -12.78
C ASP A 168 -16.25 8.99 -11.80
N PHE A 169 -16.44 8.57 -10.55
CA PHE A 169 -15.40 8.65 -9.53
C PHE A 169 -15.40 7.53 -8.50
N LYS A 170 -14.21 6.99 -8.23
CA LYS A 170 -13.93 6.08 -7.12
C LYS A 170 -12.65 6.49 -6.41
N SER A 171 -12.66 6.37 -5.08
CA SER A 171 -11.45 6.49 -4.27
C SER A 171 -11.40 5.40 -3.21
N VAL A 172 -10.21 4.88 -2.98
CA VAL A 172 -9.90 3.99 -1.85
C VAL A 172 -8.66 4.54 -1.16
N GLN A 173 -8.75 4.69 0.16
CA GLN A 173 -7.65 5.16 1.00
C GLN A 173 -7.29 4.10 2.02
N PHE A 174 -5.99 3.97 2.24
CA PHE A 174 -5.39 3.07 3.22
C PHE A 174 -4.62 3.88 4.24
N SER A 175 -4.74 3.46 5.50
CA SER A 175 -3.85 3.92 6.55
C SER A 175 -3.36 2.72 7.34
N ASN A 176 -2.05 2.66 7.51
CA ASN A 176 -1.33 1.69 8.32
C ASN A 176 -1.63 0.22 7.97
N VAL A 177 -1.77 -0.08 6.67
CA VAL A 177 -1.90 -1.47 6.20
C VAL A 177 -0.58 -2.19 6.41
N HIS A 178 -0.61 -3.32 7.11
CA HIS A 178 0.58 -4.12 7.42
C HIS A 178 0.86 -5.13 6.31
N GLY A 179 2.11 -5.17 5.83
CA GLY A 179 2.63 -6.19 4.94
C GLY A 179 3.84 -6.90 5.54
N THR A 180 3.97 -8.20 5.27
CA THR A 180 5.09 -9.03 5.73
C THR A 180 5.56 -9.97 4.62
N ALA A 181 6.88 -10.16 4.53
CA ALA A 181 7.52 -11.16 3.71
C ALA A 181 8.50 -11.96 4.57
N SER A 182 8.34 -13.28 4.64
CA SER A 182 9.12 -14.16 5.52
C SER A 182 10.05 -15.05 4.71
N GLY A 183 11.19 -15.40 5.31
CA GLY A 183 12.19 -16.26 4.67
C GLY A 183 12.85 -15.63 3.45
N VAL A 184 12.87 -14.31 3.32
CA VAL A 184 13.44 -13.60 2.17
C VAL A 184 14.91 -13.28 2.40
N ILE A 185 15.71 -13.49 1.35
CA ILE A 185 17.11 -13.09 1.26
C ILE A 185 17.21 -11.70 0.63
N GLY A 186 17.92 -10.79 1.31
CA GLY A 186 18.12 -9.42 0.84
C GLY A 186 16.92 -8.52 1.10
N ALA A 187 16.80 -7.43 0.35
CA ALA A 187 15.68 -6.51 0.48
C ALA A 187 14.49 -6.97 -0.38
N VAL A 188 13.28 -6.55 0.02
CA VAL A 188 12.06 -6.71 -0.78
C VAL A 188 11.75 -5.39 -1.48
N GLN A 189 11.53 -5.44 -2.79
CA GLN A 189 10.99 -4.31 -3.53
C GLN A 189 9.47 -4.39 -3.53
N VAL A 190 8.83 -3.31 -3.11
CA VAL A 190 7.37 -3.15 -3.10
C VAL A 190 7.00 -2.02 -4.04
N ARG A 191 6.17 -2.28 -5.03
CA ARG A 191 5.68 -1.27 -5.98
C ARG A 191 4.16 -1.23 -5.95
N PRO A 192 3.53 -0.20 -5.35
CA PRO A 192 2.08 -0.09 -5.34
C PRO A 192 1.56 0.29 -6.74
N PHE A 193 0.38 -0.17 -7.08
CA PHE A 193 -0.31 0.19 -8.32
C PHE A 193 -1.79 0.47 -8.08
N VAL A 194 -2.37 1.29 -8.96
CA VAL A 194 -3.82 1.50 -9.06
C VAL A 194 -4.24 1.20 -10.49
N ARG A 195 -5.34 0.45 -10.62
CA ARG A 195 -5.86 0.00 -11.90
C ARG A 195 -7.37 0.23 -11.97
N ALA A 196 -7.84 0.60 -13.16
CA ALA A 196 -9.25 0.64 -13.51
C ALA A 196 -9.47 -0.19 -14.77
N ILE A 197 -10.52 -1.00 -14.76
CA ILE A 197 -10.96 -1.82 -15.89
C ILE A 197 -12.41 -1.44 -16.17
N THR A 198 -12.70 -0.82 -17.31
CA THR A 198 -14.08 -0.45 -17.69
C THR A 198 -14.91 -1.69 -18.01
N ALA A 199 -16.23 -1.57 -18.03
CA ALA A 199 -17.13 -2.67 -18.42
C ALA A 199 -16.82 -3.23 -19.82
N ASN A 200 -16.28 -2.39 -20.70
CA ASN A 200 -15.87 -2.77 -22.05
C ASN A 200 -14.47 -3.41 -22.12
N GLY A 201 -13.79 -3.53 -20.99
CA GLY A 201 -12.48 -4.18 -20.86
C GLY A 201 -11.28 -3.27 -21.09
N ASP A 202 -11.48 -1.96 -21.24
CA ASP A 202 -10.36 -1.02 -21.31
C ASP A 202 -9.65 -0.98 -19.96
N ASN A 203 -8.33 -1.16 -19.97
CA ASN A 203 -7.53 -1.32 -18.76
C ASN A 203 -6.44 -0.25 -18.70
N VAL A 204 -6.46 0.55 -17.63
CA VAL A 204 -5.40 1.50 -17.32
C VAL A 204 -4.84 1.20 -15.94
N THR A 205 -3.51 1.16 -15.86
CA THR A 205 -2.77 0.97 -14.61
C THR A 205 -1.72 2.05 -14.47
N THR A 206 -1.63 2.64 -13.28
CA THR A 206 -0.51 3.50 -12.88
C THR A 206 0.35 2.76 -11.87
N TYR A 207 1.66 2.99 -11.92
CA TYR A 207 2.64 2.26 -11.12
C TYR A 207 3.51 3.27 -10.37
N GLY A 208 3.35 3.32 -9.06
CA GLY A 208 4.17 4.17 -8.20
C GLY A 208 5.66 3.79 -8.23
N LYS A 209 6.50 4.64 -7.64
CA LYS A 209 7.91 4.33 -7.45
C LYS A 209 8.08 3.03 -6.61
N PRO A 210 9.10 2.20 -6.89
CA PRO A 210 9.43 1.08 -6.02
C PRO A 210 9.97 1.56 -4.67
N TRP A 211 9.64 0.83 -3.61
CA TRP A 211 10.11 1.03 -2.24
C TRP A 211 10.91 -0.19 -1.79
N THR A 212 12.07 0.05 -1.21
CA THR A 212 12.91 -1.02 -0.66
C THR A 212 12.60 -1.19 0.82
N VAL A 213 12.23 -2.41 1.20
CA VAL A 213 11.93 -2.85 2.58
C VAL A 213 12.95 -3.88 3.04
#